data_AF-A0A8T4N6K0-F1
#
_entry.id   AF-A0A8T4N6K0-F1
#
_cell.length_a   1.000
_cell.length_b   1.000
_cell.length_c   1.000
_cell.angle_alpha   90.00
_cell.angle_beta   90.00
_cell.angle_gamma   90.00
#
_symmetry.space_group_name_H-M   'P 1'
#
loop_
_entity.id
_entity.type
_entity.pdbx_description
1 polymer ?
#
loop_
_entity_poly.entity_id
_entity_poly.type
_entity_poly.pdbx_seq_one_letter_code
_entity_poly.pdbx_strand_id
1 'polypeptide(L)'
;MQGIQNLSIEFVKEYKGSKYDEEHLKEKIQKALEVIIPKIASIIKSENGQEPINLWKAIKENGKIDKLFEKSLGEIERPIVIYVASKFKNNRYLGVKIIEEALLNR
;
A
#
# COMPACT_ATOMS: atom_id res chain seq x y z
N MET A 1 -12.23 7.52 1.50
CA MET A 1 -12.04 6.84 0.19
C MET A 1 -11.32 7.70 -0.86
N GLN A 2 -11.41 9.04 -0.83
CA GLN A 2 -10.70 9.91 -1.80
C GLN A 2 -9.15 9.85 -1.69
N GLY A 3 -8.60 9.64 -0.48
CA GLY A 3 -7.16 9.45 -0.27
C GLY A 3 -6.59 8.20 -0.96
N ILE A 4 -7.29 7.07 -0.85
CA ILE A 4 -6.91 5.82 -1.54
C ILE A 4 -6.95 5.99 -3.07
N GLN A 5 -7.95 6.70 -3.60
CA GLN A 5 -8.03 7.00 -5.03
C GLN A 5 -6.84 7.84 -5.50
N ASN A 6 -6.48 8.91 -4.76
CA ASN A 6 -5.31 9.72 -5.09
C ASN A 6 -4.01 8.90 -5.02
N LEU A 7 -3.86 8.07 -3.99
CA LEU A 7 -2.71 7.19 -3.84
C LEU A 7 -2.59 6.19 -4.99
N SER A 8 -3.70 5.61 -5.45
CA SER A 8 -3.69 4.72 -6.63
C SER A 8 -3.16 5.41 -7.89
N ILE A 9 -3.49 6.69 -8.10
CA ILE A 9 -2.98 7.50 -9.23
C ILE A 9 -1.47 7.70 -9.11
N GLU A 10 -0.96 7.96 -7.92
CA GLU A 10 0.49 8.10 -7.69
C GLU A 10 1.23 6.80 -7.97
N PHE A 11 0.67 5.66 -7.58
CA PHE A 11 1.22 4.34 -7.90
C PHE A 11 1.22 4.05 -9.40
N VAL A 12 0.17 4.45 -10.12
CA VAL A 12 0.06 4.29 -11.57
C VAL A 12 1.14 5.11 -12.30
N LYS A 13 1.35 6.37 -11.90
CA LYS A 13 2.42 7.24 -12.46
C LYS A 13 3.82 6.63 -12.32
N GLU A 14 4.02 5.88 -11.25
CA GLU A 14 5.29 5.22 -10.93
C GLU A 14 5.48 3.85 -11.62
N TYR A 15 4.44 3.37 -12.30
CA TYR A 15 4.46 2.10 -13.01
C TYR A 15 5.00 2.32 -14.42
N LYS A 16 6.14 1.68 -14.72
CA LYS A 16 6.82 1.80 -16.03
C LYS A 16 6.52 0.63 -16.98
N GLY A 17 5.56 -0.23 -16.65
CA GLY A 17 5.24 -1.41 -17.46
C GLY A 17 4.21 -1.11 -18.55
N SER A 18 4.37 -1.71 -19.73
CA SER A 18 3.45 -1.55 -20.87
C SER A 18 2.34 -2.62 -20.93
N LYS A 19 2.26 -3.52 -19.94
CA LYS A 19 1.36 -4.69 -19.99
C LYS A 19 -0.10 -4.38 -19.64
N TYR A 20 -0.34 -3.36 -18.81
CA TYR A 20 -1.69 -2.99 -18.36
C TYR A 20 -2.01 -1.59 -18.85
N ASP A 21 -3.25 -1.37 -19.27
CA ASP A 21 -3.76 -0.02 -19.44
C ASP A 21 -3.87 0.70 -18.08
N GLU A 22 -3.88 2.02 -18.13
CA GLU A 22 -3.84 2.87 -16.94
C GLU A 22 -5.07 2.67 -16.04
N GLU A 23 -6.24 2.46 -16.64
CA GLU A 23 -7.51 2.33 -15.93
C GLU A 23 -7.58 1.01 -15.16
N HIS A 24 -7.25 -0.10 -15.81
CA HIS A 24 -7.16 -1.41 -15.18
C HIS A 24 -6.13 -1.41 -14.05
N LEU A 25 -4.94 -0.83 -14.29
CA LEU A 25 -3.90 -0.75 -13.28
C LEU A 25 -4.37 0.06 -12.06
N LYS A 26 -5.00 1.21 -12.29
CA LYS A 26 -5.56 2.06 -11.24
C LYS A 26 -6.59 1.30 -10.42
N GLU A 27 -7.55 0.63 -11.05
CA GLU A 27 -8.62 -0.12 -10.38
C GLU A 27 -8.03 -1.22 -9.48
N LYS A 28 -7.11 -2.02 -10.01
CA LYS A 28 -6.51 -3.14 -9.26
C LYS A 28 -5.62 -2.66 -8.13
N ILE A 29 -4.87 -1.58 -8.33
CA ILE A 29 -4.06 -0.97 -7.27
C ILE A 29 -4.97 -0.39 -6.19
N GLN A 30 -6.04 0.30 -6.56
CA GLN A 30 -7.02 0.82 -5.61
C GLN A 30 -7.58 -0.30 -4.74
N LYS A 31 -8.02 -1.42 -5.34
CA LYS A 31 -8.48 -2.60 -4.60
C LYS A 31 -7.41 -3.14 -3.64
N ALA A 32 -6.14 -3.19 -4.08
CA ALA A 32 -5.04 -3.64 -3.22
C ALA A 32 -4.87 -2.73 -2.01
N LEU A 33 -4.91 -1.41 -2.23
CA LEU A 33 -4.81 -0.39 -1.18
C LEU A 33 -5.99 -0.48 -0.20
N GLU A 34 -7.22 -0.62 -0.69
CA GLU A 34 -8.44 -0.78 0.12
C GLU A 34 -8.36 -1.99 1.05
N VAL A 35 -7.72 -3.07 0.62
CA VAL A 35 -7.53 -4.29 1.43
C VAL A 35 -6.41 -4.13 2.46
N ILE A 36 -5.28 -3.51 2.10
CA ILE A 36 -4.10 -3.47 2.98
C ILE A 36 -4.14 -2.32 3.98
N ILE A 37 -4.66 -1.15 3.61
CA ILE A 37 -4.56 0.07 4.45
C ILE A 37 -5.24 -0.14 5.81
N PRO A 38 -6.48 -0.67 5.90
CA PRO A 38 -7.12 -0.92 7.20
C PRO A 38 -6.35 -1.94 8.06
N LYS A 39 -5.72 -2.92 7.42
CA LYS A 39 -4.94 -3.95 8.11
C LYS A 39 -3.61 -3.39 8.63
N ILE A 40 -2.98 -2.50 7.87
CA ILE A 40 -1.80 -1.73 8.32
C ILE A 40 -2.19 -0.81 9.47
N ALA A 41 -3.33 -0.10 9.39
CA ALA A 41 -3.86 0.74 10.45
C ALA A 41 -4.00 -0.04 11.77
N SER A 42 -4.50 -1.28 11.69
CA SER A 42 -4.60 -2.19 12.85
C SER A 42 -3.24 -2.60 13.40
N ILE A 43 -2.20 -2.74 12.57
CA ILE A 43 -0.84 -3.08 13.04
C ILE A 43 -0.20 -1.91 13.78
N ILE A 44 -0.39 -0.69 13.29
CA ILE A 44 0.21 0.52 13.87
C ILE A 44 -0.63 1.16 14.96
N LYS A 45 -1.79 0.59 15.33
CA LYS A 45 -2.77 1.21 16.24
C LYS A 45 -2.22 1.50 17.65
N SER A 46 -1.21 0.75 18.10
CA SER A 46 -0.54 0.94 19.40
C SER A 46 0.56 2.01 19.40
N GLU A 47 1.01 2.48 18.23
CA GLU A 47 2.17 3.36 18.07
C GLU A 47 1.75 4.84 17.91
N ASN A 48 0.89 5.33 18.81
CA ASN A 48 0.38 6.70 18.77
C ASN A 48 1.50 7.74 18.94
N GLY A 49 1.47 8.81 18.13
CA GLY A 49 2.38 9.95 18.24
C GLY A 49 3.70 9.81 17.47
N GLN A 50 3.96 8.67 16.82
CA GLN A 50 5.12 8.53 15.95
C GLN A 50 4.88 9.15 14.57
N GLU A 51 5.92 9.80 14.02
CA GLU A 51 5.88 10.31 12.66
C GLU A 51 5.69 9.17 11.64
N PRO A 52 4.94 9.40 10.54
CA PRO A 52 4.67 8.38 9.52
C PRO A 52 5.92 7.69 8.96
N ILE A 53 7.02 8.43 8.85
CA ILE A 53 8.31 7.89 8.37
C ILE A 53 8.91 6.85 9.32
N ASN A 54 8.75 7.03 10.64
CA ASN A 54 9.31 6.13 11.63
C ASN A 54 8.47 4.85 11.71
N LEU A 55 7.15 4.99 11.64
CA LEU A 55 6.21 3.87 11.51
C LEU A 55 6.50 3.04 10.25
N TRP A 56 6.68 3.69 9.10
CA TRP A 56 7.03 3.00 7.86
C TRP A 56 8.33 2.21 8.01
N LYS A 57 9.40 2.83 8.54
CA LYS A 57 10.69 2.16 8.78
C LYS A 57 10.54 0.95 9.70
N ALA A 58 9.71 1.06 10.73
CA ALA A 58 9.51 -0.01 11.72
C ALA A 58 8.76 -1.21 11.14
N ILE A 59 7.82 -0.98 10.22
CA ILE A 59 6.93 -2.05 9.74
C ILE A 59 7.26 -2.57 8.34
N LYS A 60 8.02 -1.85 7.51
CA LYS A 60 8.27 -2.25 6.10
C LYS A 60 8.92 -3.64 5.95
N GLU A 61 9.62 -4.11 6.97
CA GLU A 61 10.28 -5.42 7.04
C GLU A 61 9.61 -6.38 8.03
N ASN A 62 8.46 -6.00 8.59
CA ASN A 62 7.71 -6.84 9.52
C ASN A 62 7.03 -7.99 8.77
N GLY A 63 7.30 -9.23 9.18
CA GLY A 63 6.71 -10.42 8.55
C GLY A 63 5.17 -10.48 8.58
N LYS A 64 4.51 -9.69 9.46
CA LYS A 64 3.05 -9.52 9.40
C LYS A 64 2.61 -8.79 8.12
N ILE A 65 3.38 -7.80 7.66
CA ILE A 65 3.10 -7.07 6.42
C ILE A 65 3.23 -8.00 5.21
N ASP A 66 4.24 -8.88 5.20
CA ASP A 66 4.42 -9.83 4.10
C ASP A 66 3.21 -10.75 3.95
N LYS A 67 2.73 -11.28 5.08
CA LYS A 67 1.50 -12.07 5.13
C LYS A 67 0.25 -11.27 4.72
N LEU A 68 0.21 -9.95 4.91
CA LEU A 68 -0.90 -9.13 4.42
C LEU A 68 -0.94 -9.10 2.91
N PHE A 69 0.20 -8.84 2.26
CA PHE A 69 0.28 -8.82 0.80
C PHE A 69 0.07 -10.20 0.18
N GLU A 70 0.59 -11.26 0.80
CA GLU A 70 0.34 -12.64 0.36
C GLU A 70 -1.15 -12.99 0.34
N LYS A 71 -1.92 -12.58 1.36
CA LYS A 71 -3.37 -12.81 1.40
C LYS A 71 -4.10 -12.10 0.27
N SER A 72 -3.62 -10.95 -0.20
CA SER A 72 -4.23 -10.23 -1.33
C SER A 72 -4.03 -10.92 -2.69
N LEU A 73 -3.12 -11.91 -2.78
CA LEU A 73 -2.88 -12.67 -4.02
C LEU A 73 -4.05 -13.57 -4.44
N GLY A 74 -5.00 -13.85 -3.54
CA GLY A 74 -6.20 -14.63 -3.87
C GLY A 74 -7.28 -13.82 -4.60
N GLU A 75 -7.24 -12.49 -4.50
CA GLU A 75 -8.30 -11.59 -4.98
C GLU A 75 -7.83 -10.64 -6.08
N ILE A 76 -6.51 -10.41 -6.17
CA ILE A 76 -5.90 -9.43 -7.06
C ILE A 76 -4.76 -10.11 -7.84
N GLU A 77 -4.58 -9.70 -9.09
CA GLU A 77 -3.52 -10.20 -9.95
C GLU A 77 -2.14 -10.08 -9.28
N ARG A 78 -1.45 -11.22 -9.19
CA ARG A 78 -0.14 -11.34 -8.53
C ARG A 78 0.88 -10.26 -8.91
N PRO A 79 1.05 -9.89 -10.20
CA PRO A 79 2.00 -8.83 -10.56
C PRO A 79 1.69 -7.47 -9.92
N ILE A 80 0.40 -7.16 -9.74
CA ILE A 80 -0.05 -5.88 -9.17
C ILE A 80 0.16 -5.89 -7.67
N VAL A 81 -0.16 -6.99 -6.99
CA VAL A 81 0.12 -7.14 -5.55
C VAL A 81 1.62 -7.05 -5.26
N ILE A 82 2.46 -7.72 -6.05
CA ILE A 82 3.92 -7.65 -5.92
C ILE A 82 4.41 -6.22 -6.17
N TYR A 83 3.86 -5.53 -7.17
CA TYR A 83 4.19 -4.14 -7.45
C TYR A 83 3.88 -3.24 -6.24
N VAL A 84 2.67 -3.35 -5.68
CA VAL A 84 2.26 -2.53 -4.52
C VAL A 84 3.13 -2.84 -3.31
N ALA A 85 3.39 -4.11 -3.02
CA ALA A 85 4.26 -4.55 -1.93
C ALA A 85 5.70 -4.01 -2.11
N SER A 86 6.25 -4.09 -3.32
CA SER A 86 7.59 -3.59 -3.63
C SER A 86 7.68 -2.08 -3.45
N LYS A 87 6.70 -1.31 -3.93
CA LYS A 87 6.65 0.14 -3.72
C LYS A 87 6.50 0.49 -2.24
N PHE A 88 5.66 -0.22 -1.49
CA PHE A 88 5.56 -0.02 -0.05
C PHE A 88 6.92 -0.22 0.65
N LYS A 89 7.66 -1.29 0.31
CA LYS A 89 8.95 -1.60 0.97
C LYS A 89 10.11 -0.71 0.53
N ASN A 90 10.17 -0.38 -0.75
CA ASN A 90 11.38 0.14 -1.39
C ASN A 90 11.23 1.59 -1.88
N ASN A 91 10.02 2.12 -2.01
CA ASN A 91 9.79 3.52 -2.34
C ASN A 91 9.35 4.26 -1.07
N ARG A 92 10.27 5.03 -0.48
CA ARG A 92 10.02 5.80 0.76
C ARG A 92 8.77 6.67 0.64
N TYR A 93 8.59 7.37 -0.48
CA TYR A 93 7.48 8.29 -0.66
C TYR A 93 6.13 7.56 -0.64
N LEU A 94 5.95 6.54 -1.49
CA LEU A 94 4.71 5.76 -1.53
C LEU A 94 4.48 4.94 -0.25
N GLY A 95 5.55 4.40 0.33
CA GLY A 95 5.49 3.67 1.60
C GLY A 95 5.00 4.53 2.75
N VAL A 96 5.51 5.76 2.88
CA VAL A 96 5.04 6.74 3.87
C VAL A 96 3.60 7.16 3.60
N LYS A 97 3.22 7.39 2.35
CA LYS A 97 1.84 7.73 1.98
C LYS A 97 0.83 6.66 2.40
N ILE A 98 1.18 5.37 2.27
CA ILE A 98 0.36 4.28 2.80
C ILE A 98 0.18 4.38 4.31
N ILE A 99 1.23 4.74 5.06
CA ILE A 99 1.12 4.94 6.51
C ILE A 99 0.23 6.14 6.83
N GLU A 100 0.41 7.27 6.15
CA GLU A 100 -0.43 8.46 6.33
C GLU A 100 -1.90 8.12 6.13
N GLU A 101 -2.24 7.43 5.04
CA GLU A 101 -3.61 6.95 4.80
C GLU A 101 -4.06 5.96 5.89
N ALA A 102 -3.21 5.04 6.34
CA ALA A 102 -3.55 4.12 7.42
C ALA A 102 -3.81 4.84 8.75
N LEU A 103 -3.13 5.95 9.03
CA LEU A 103 -3.38 6.78 10.22
C LEU A 103 -4.71 7.53 10.12
N LEU A 104 -5.12 7.95 8.92
CA LEU A 104 -6.39 8.63 8.66
C LEU A 104 -7.60 7.69 8.71
N ASN A 105 -7.40 6.39 8.48
CA ASN A 105 -8.45 5.35 8.49
C ASN A 105 -8.50 4.56 9.82
N ARG A 106 -8.12 5.20 10.94
CA ARG A 106 -8.11 4.60 12.29
C ARG A 106 -9.44 4.62 13.01
#